data_AF-A0A7L5BKY5-F1
#
_entry.id   AF-A0A7L5BKY5-F1
#
_cell.length_a   1.000
_cell.length_b   1.000
_cell.length_c   1.000
_cell.angle_alpha   90.00
_cell.angle_beta   90.00
_cell.angle_gamma   90.00
#
_symmetry.space_group_name_H-M   'P 1'
#
loop_
_entity.id
_entity.type
_entity.pdbx_description
1 polymer ?
#
loop_
_entity_poly.entity_id
_entity_poly.type
_entity_poly.pdbx_seq_one_letter_code
_entity_poly.pdbx_strand_id
1 'polypeptide(L)'
;MGIRQGQRDVRRWRCRGSGSPQRGPAVNTRQQSENALRSYRFWRSKGLSREAALAMVGNEQGESNFNPNAVGDGGLAGGPFQHHRDRRNAILAATGIDMWDNNTSHEKKLEGAYWELTQSNDTGARRAWRKMMDANSVDEAVAAAVYDFERPANKARDTAIRTDNAYRWARTLQDAPQGTGGDPEKFRRAHPAFGGNAVPPLMQPAGINSGTSATMNQNTNITVIGSSNPTDTANAVAGKQESVNGRLLRNTQGAIR
;
A
#
# COMPACT_ATOMS: atom_id res chain seq x y z
N MET A 1 -26.00 26.95 -55.56
CA MET A 1 -25.41 27.94 -54.64
C MET A 1 -26.01 27.67 -53.26
N GLY A 2 -25.18 27.32 -52.25
CA GLY A 2 -25.53 27.37 -50.82
C GLY A 2 -26.02 26.08 -50.13
N ILE A 3 -25.10 25.25 -49.62
CA ILE A 3 -25.37 24.26 -48.56
C ILE A 3 -24.90 24.88 -47.23
N ARG A 4 -25.80 25.01 -46.25
CA ARG A 4 -25.49 25.55 -44.92
C ARG A 4 -24.76 24.50 -44.07
N GLN A 5 -23.52 24.80 -43.68
CA GLN A 5 -22.73 24.01 -42.73
C GLN A 5 -23.16 24.31 -41.30
N GLY A 6 -23.46 23.25 -40.53
CA GLY A 6 -23.60 23.33 -39.08
C GLY A 6 -22.22 23.38 -38.41
N GLN A 7 -21.91 24.48 -37.73
CA GLN A 7 -20.78 24.54 -36.82
C GLN A 7 -21.10 23.82 -35.51
N ARG A 8 -20.24 22.90 -35.13
CA ARG A 8 -20.24 22.27 -33.80
C ARG A 8 -19.49 23.20 -32.84
N ASP A 9 -20.17 23.62 -31.79
CA ASP A 9 -19.60 24.36 -30.67
C ASP A 9 -18.52 23.52 -29.96
N VAL A 10 -17.26 23.82 -30.23
CA VAL A 10 -16.14 23.39 -29.40
C VAL A 10 -16.07 24.27 -28.16
N ARG A 11 -16.67 23.80 -27.06
CA ARG A 11 -16.51 24.41 -25.72
C ARG A 11 -15.04 24.38 -25.31
N ARG A 12 -14.37 25.49 -25.58
CA ARG A 12 -13.01 25.82 -25.14
C ARG A 12 -13.01 25.97 -23.61
N TRP A 13 -12.75 24.88 -22.89
CA TRP A 13 -12.52 24.93 -21.44
C TRP A 13 -11.19 25.64 -21.18
N ARG A 14 -11.30 26.92 -20.81
CA ARG A 14 -10.19 27.73 -20.30
C ARG A 14 -9.79 27.16 -18.93
N CYS A 15 -8.59 26.60 -18.84
CA CYS A 15 -7.90 26.43 -17.56
C CYS A 15 -7.75 27.81 -16.91
N ARG A 16 -8.61 28.13 -15.95
CA ARG A 16 -8.51 29.32 -15.10
C ARG A 16 -7.98 28.85 -13.76
N GLY A 17 -6.74 29.20 -13.45
CA GLY A 17 -6.08 28.80 -12.22
C GLY A 17 -4.56 28.91 -12.31
N SER A 18 -4.05 30.11 -12.56
CA SER A 18 -2.68 30.50 -12.23
C SER A 18 -2.56 30.58 -10.71
N GLY A 19 -2.42 29.42 -10.07
CA GLY A 19 -1.93 29.27 -8.70
C GLY A 19 -0.75 28.33 -8.77
N SER A 20 0.43 28.77 -8.31
CA SER A 20 1.54 27.87 -8.03
C SER A 20 0.99 26.70 -7.19
N PRO A 21 1.24 25.43 -7.56
CA PRO A 21 0.72 24.31 -6.78
C PRO A 21 1.34 24.35 -5.39
N GLN A 22 0.56 24.78 -4.40
CA GLN A 22 0.96 24.67 -3.01
C GLN A 22 1.03 23.17 -2.69
N ARG A 23 2.18 22.73 -2.18
CA ARG A 23 2.33 21.43 -1.51
C ARG A 23 1.17 21.28 -0.55
N GLY A 24 0.28 20.30 -0.76
CA GLY A 24 -0.76 19.99 0.22
C GLY A 24 -0.09 19.75 1.58
N PRO A 25 -0.66 20.26 2.69
CA PRO A 25 -0.05 20.09 4.00
C PRO A 25 0.20 18.61 4.26
N ALA A 26 1.31 18.30 4.93
CA ALA A 26 1.60 16.92 5.32
C ALA A 26 0.46 16.39 6.19
N VAL A 27 -0.01 15.18 5.89
CA VAL A 27 -1.01 14.50 6.73
C VAL A 27 -0.37 14.08 8.05
N ASN A 28 -1.13 14.15 9.15
CA ASN A 28 -0.65 13.71 10.47
C ASN A 28 -0.56 12.17 10.56
N THR A 29 0.14 11.65 11.57
CA THR A 29 0.41 10.19 11.72
C THR A 29 -0.86 9.34 11.80
N ARG A 30 -1.93 9.86 12.41
CA ARG A 30 -3.21 9.16 12.48
C ARG A 30 -3.82 9.04 11.09
N GLN A 31 -3.90 10.12 10.35
CA GLN A 31 -4.42 10.13 8.98
C GLN A 31 -3.57 9.25 8.05
N GLN A 32 -2.24 9.22 8.22
CA GLN A 32 -1.37 8.31 7.48
C GLN A 32 -1.74 6.85 7.71
N SER A 33 -1.99 6.48 8.97
CA SER A 33 -2.38 5.11 9.34
C SER A 33 -3.75 4.74 8.79
N GLU A 34 -4.71 5.68 8.84
CA GLU A 34 -6.04 5.49 8.27
C GLU A 34 -6.00 5.33 6.73
N ASN A 35 -5.20 6.15 6.06
CA ASN A 35 -5.00 6.09 4.61
C ASN A 35 -4.27 4.80 4.20
N ALA A 36 -3.25 4.37 4.95
CA ALA A 36 -2.57 3.09 4.71
C ALA A 36 -3.53 1.90 4.79
N LEU A 37 -4.43 1.89 5.79
CA LEU A 37 -5.46 0.86 5.92
C LEU A 37 -6.49 0.91 4.77
N ARG A 38 -6.94 2.11 4.38
CA ARG A 38 -7.86 2.32 3.24
C ARG A 38 -7.23 1.84 1.93
N SER A 39 -5.96 2.16 1.70
CA SER A 39 -5.18 1.69 0.56
C SER A 39 -5.07 0.17 0.54
N TYR A 40 -4.64 -0.44 1.65
CA TYR A 40 -4.57 -1.90 1.77
C TYR A 40 -5.90 -2.57 1.40
N ARG A 41 -7.00 -2.13 2.02
CA ARG A 41 -8.34 -2.69 1.78
C ARG A 41 -8.80 -2.48 0.33
N PHE A 42 -8.52 -1.30 -0.23
CA PHE A 42 -8.84 -1.00 -1.63
C PHE A 42 -8.13 -2.00 -2.56
N TRP A 43 -6.81 -2.17 -2.42
CA TRP A 43 -6.05 -3.08 -3.27
C TRP A 43 -6.44 -4.54 -3.11
N ARG A 44 -6.71 -4.99 -1.86
CA ARG A 44 -7.29 -6.31 -1.60
C ARG A 44 -8.64 -6.49 -2.32
N SER A 45 -9.50 -5.47 -2.29
CA SER A 45 -10.82 -5.51 -2.97
C SER A 45 -10.72 -5.58 -4.49
N LYS A 46 -9.59 -5.15 -5.08
CA LYS A 46 -9.32 -5.26 -6.52
C LYS A 46 -8.72 -6.61 -6.94
N GLY A 47 -8.52 -7.52 -5.99
CA GLY A 47 -8.05 -8.89 -6.24
C GLY A 47 -6.55 -9.10 -6.00
N LEU A 48 -5.79 -8.07 -5.60
CA LEU A 48 -4.39 -8.27 -5.23
C LEU A 48 -4.27 -9.19 -4.02
N SER A 49 -3.26 -10.06 -4.02
CA SER A 49 -2.85 -10.85 -2.85
C SER A 49 -2.52 -9.93 -1.67
N ARG A 50 -2.41 -10.52 -0.47
CA ARG A 50 -2.00 -9.75 0.72
C ARG A 50 -0.63 -9.08 0.49
N GLU A 51 0.29 -9.82 -0.07
CA GLU A 51 1.66 -9.41 -0.36
C GLU A 51 1.69 -8.26 -1.36
N ALA A 52 0.91 -8.36 -2.45
CA ALA A 52 0.81 -7.31 -3.45
C ALA A 52 0.07 -6.06 -2.97
N ALA A 53 -0.96 -6.22 -2.12
CA ALA A 53 -1.61 -5.07 -1.49
C ALA A 53 -0.65 -4.34 -0.54
N LEU A 54 0.16 -5.06 0.24
CA LEU A 54 1.21 -4.48 1.08
C LEU A 54 2.28 -3.78 0.25
N ALA A 55 2.63 -4.32 -0.91
CA ALA A 55 3.55 -3.67 -1.84
C ALA A 55 3.02 -2.31 -2.32
N MET A 56 1.73 -2.23 -2.67
CA MET A 56 1.11 -0.94 -3.05
C MET A 56 1.11 0.06 -1.89
N VAL A 57 0.82 -0.38 -0.67
CA VAL A 57 0.91 0.46 0.55
C VAL A 57 2.34 0.97 0.78
N GLY A 58 3.35 0.10 0.63
CA GLY A 58 4.76 0.48 0.77
C GLY A 58 5.23 1.48 -0.28
N ASN A 59 4.74 1.34 -1.52
CA ASN A 59 4.98 2.30 -2.60
C ASN A 59 4.32 3.65 -2.29
N GLU A 60 3.04 3.66 -1.91
CA GLU A 60 2.32 4.89 -1.58
C GLU A 60 3.01 5.67 -0.45
N GLN A 61 3.52 4.97 0.57
CA GLN A 61 4.32 5.61 1.62
C GLN A 61 5.57 6.28 1.04
N GLY A 62 6.28 5.60 0.14
CA GLY A 62 7.50 6.13 -0.49
C GLY A 62 7.23 7.34 -1.37
N GLU A 63 6.09 7.37 -2.06
CA GLU A 63 5.73 8.43 -3.00
C GLU A 63 5.18 9.69 -2.31
N SER A 64 4.27 9.52 -1.37
CA SER A 64 3.49 10.64 -0.81
C SER A 64 3.41 10.65 0.70
N ASN A 65 3.94 9.62 1.37
CA ASN A 65 3.69 9.34 2.78
C ASN A 65 2.18 9.34 3.08
N PHE A 66 1.38 8.70 2.21
CA PHE A 66 -0.07 8.62 2.28
C PHE A 66 -0.81 9.96 2.22
N ASN A 67 -0.18 11.00 1.66
CA ASN A 67 -0.84 12.28 1.45
C ASN A 67 -1.52 12.30 0.08
N PRO A 68 -2.87 12.25 0.00
CA PRO A 68 -3.58 12.28 -1.28
C PRO A 68 -3.41 13.60 -2.03
N ASN A 69 -2.90 14.64 -1.37
CA ASN A 69 -2.68 15.98 -1.93
C ASN A 69 -1.19 16.31 -2.00
N ALA A 70 -0.30 15.31 -1.91
CA ALA A 70 1.12 15.51 -2.13
C ALA A 70 1.38 16.07 -3.53
N VAL A 71 2.26 17.07 -3.60
CA VAL A 71 2.77 17.65 -4.84
C VAL A 71 4.28 17.50 -4.84
N GLY A 72 4.81 16.92 -5.92
CA GLY A 72 6.23 16.64 -6.12
C GLY A 72 6.72 17.16 -7.47
N ASP A 73 7.98 16.82 -7.79
CA ASP A 73 8.64 17.16 -9.07
C ASP A 73 8.44 18.63 -9.50
N GLY A 74 8.77 19.58 -8.61
CA GLY A 74 8.63 21.01 -8.88
C GLY A 74 7.20 21.49 -9.17
N GLY A 75 6.17 20.69 -8.83
CA GLY A 75 4.76 21.00 -9.14
C GLY A 75 4.17 20.22 -10.32
N LEU A 76 4.86 19.19 -10.82
CA LEU A 76 4.42 18.42 -12.00
C LEU A 76 3.76 17.08 -11.63
N ALA A 77 4.12 16.51 -10.49
CA ALA A 77 3.62 15.23 -9.98
C ALA A 77 2.68 15.42 -8.79
N GLY A 78 1.65 14.58 -8.67
CA GLY A 78 0.72 14.70 -7.54
C GLY A 78 -0.12 13.47 -7.23
N GLY A 79 -0.68 13.48 -6.02
CA GLY A 79 -1.51 12.42 -5.50
C GLY A 79 -0.74 11.29 -4.79
N PRO A 80 -1.44 10.19 -4.44
CA PRO A 80 -0.89 9.11 -3.62
C PRO A 80 0.37 8.44 -4.19
N PHE A 81 0.44 8.32 -5.52
CA PHE A 81 1.54 7.71 -6.27
C PHE A 81 2.22 8.72 -7.21
N GLN A 82 2.18 10.02 -6.88
CA GLN A 82 2.92 11.07 -7.60
C GLN A 82 2.78 11.02 -9.14
N HIS A 83 1.55 10.86 -9.63
CA HIS A 83 1.28 10.78 -11.06
C HIS A 83 1.67 12.09 -11.75
N HIS A 84 2.49 11.99 -12.81
CA HIS A 84 2.82 13.12 -13.66
C HIS A 84 1.59 13.64 -14.43
N ARG A 85 1.69 14.88 -14.92
CA ARG A 85 0.60 15.60 -15.58
C ARG A 85 -0.07 14.83 -16.73
N ASP A 86 0.71 14.17 -17.58
CA ASP A 86 0.22 13.35 -18.69
C ASP A 86 -0.64 12.18 -18.20
N ARG A 87 -0.14 11.42 -17.22
CA ARG A 87 -0.86 10.29 -16.59
C ARG A 87 -2.15 10.76 -15.93
N ARG A 88 -2.10 11.87 -15.17
CA ARG A 88 -3.28 12.48 -14.53
C ARG A 88 -4.32 12.93 -15.55
N ASN A 89 -3.89 13.55 -16.65
CA ASN A 89 -4.81 13.98 -17.71
C ASN A 89 -5.48 12.77 -18.39
N ALA A 90 -4.76 11.66 -18.59
CA ALA A 90 -5.33 10.44 -19.13
C ALA A 90 -6.39 9.84 -18.18
N ILE A 91 -6.08 9.78 -16.87
CA ILE A 91 -7.02 9.34 -15.83
C ILE A 91 -8.27 10.23 -15.85
N LEU A 92 -8.10 11.56 -15.80
CA LEU A 92 -9.21 12.51 -15.80
C LEU A 92 -10.09 12.36 -17.04
N ALA A 93 -9.49 12.24 -18.22
CA ALA A 93 -10.22 12.09 -19.47
C ALA A 93 -11.04 10.79 -19.53
N ALA A 94 -10.50 9.70 -18.97
CA ALA A 94 -11.16 8.39 -19.04
C ALA A 94 -12.16 8.13 -17.90
N THR A 95 -11.94 8.72 -16.73
CA THR A 95 -12.68 8.37 -15.50
C THR A 95 -13.44 9.54 -14.89
N GLY A 96 -13.10 10.77 -15.27
CA GLY A 96 -13.58 11.98 -14.58
C GLY A 96 -12.91 12.24 -13.22
N ILE A 97 -11.94 11.42 -12.80
CA ILE A 97 -11.24 11.57 -11.53
C ILE A 97 -10.11 12.59 -11.68
N ASP A 98 -10.22 13.72 -10.98
CA ASP A 98 -9.15 14.70 -10.91
C ASP A 98 -8.16 14.34 -9.79
N MET A 99 -7.03 13.77 -10.19
CA MET A 99 -5.94 13.39 -9.29
C MET A 99 -5.28 14.60 -8.60
N TRP A 100 -5.47 15.81 -9.13
CA TRP A 100 -4.89 17.06 -8.60
C TRP A 100 -5.81 17.79 -7.61
N ASP A 101 -7.13 17.56 -7.70
CA ASP A 101 -8.08 18.25 -6.84
C ASP A 101 -7.95 17.80 -5.37
N ASN A 102 -7.83 18.77 -4.47
CA ASN A 102 -7.77 18.53 -3.02
C ASN A 102 -9.10 18.02 -2.44
N ASN A 103 -10.21 18.21 -3.17
CA ASN A 103 -11.52 17.69 -2.79
C ASN A 103 -11.76 16.26 -3.27
N THR A 104 -10.91 15.74 -4.18
CA THR A 104 -10.99 14.33 -4.58
C THR A 104 -10.46 13.47 -3.44
N SER A 105 -11.30 12.57 -2.94
CA SER A 105 -10.94 11.71 -1.80
C SER A 105 -9.75 10.81 -2.12
N HIS A 106 -9.07 10.35 -1.07
CA HIS A 106 -7.97 9.41 -1.20
C HIS A 106 -8.38 8.17 -2.01
N GLU A 107 -9.52 7.54 -1.68
CA GLU A 107 -10.03 6.36 -2.37
C GLU A 107 -10.33 6.62 -3.85
N LYS A 108 -10.86 7.81 -4.20
CA LYS A 108 -11.07 8.17 -5.60
C LYS A 108 -9.74 8.30 -6.34
N LYS A 109 -8.70 8.83 -5.71
CA LYS A 109 -7.36 8.84 -6.32
C LYS A 109 -6.79 7.42 -6.48
N LEU A 110 -7.09 6.50 -5.56
CA LEU A 110 -6.75 5.08 -5.74
C LEU A 110 -7.53 4.42 -6.90
N GLU A 111 -8.80 4.78 -7.12
CA GLU A 111 -9.56 4.36 -8.31
C GLU A 111 -8.90 4.83 -9.61
N GLY A 112 -8.40 6.07 -9.65
CA GLY A 112 -7.63 6.59 -10.79
C GLY A 112 -6.35 5.80 -11.05
N ALA A 113 -5.57 5.51 -10.01
CA ALA A 113 -4.37 4.67 -10.10
C ALA A 113 -4.70 3.24 -10.58
N TYR A 114 -5.80 2.66 -10.08
CA TYR A 114 -6.28 1.35 -10.51
C TYR A 114 -6.70 1.33 -11.98
N TRP A 115 -7.41 2.36 -12.46
CA TRP A 115 -7.72 2.49 -13.87
C TRP A 115 -6.43 2.53 -14.71
N GLU A 116 -5.40 3.26 -14.26
CA GLU A 116 -4.15 3.30 -14.99
C GLU A 116 -3.50 1.92 -15.11
N LEU A 117 -3.39 1.22 -13.97
CA LEU A 117 -2.83 -0.11 -13.87
C LEU A 117 -3.57 -1.16 -14.73
N THR A 118 -4.86 -0.98 -14.99
CA THR A 118 -5.69 -2.01 -15.62
C THR A 118 -6.17 -1.68 -17.04
N GLN A 119 -6.39 -0.41 -17.35
CA GLN A 119 -7.14 0.01 -18.52
C GLN A 119 -6.43 1.06 -19.38
N SER A 120 -5.42 1.76 -18.85
CA SER A 120 -4.72 2.78 -19.63
C SER A 120 -3.94 2.20 -20.80
N ASN A 121 -3.41 3.09 -21.65
CA ASN A 121 -2.45 2.73 -22.70
C ASN A 121 -1.00 2.65 -22.18
N ASP A 122 -0.76 2.87 -20.87
CA ASP A 122 0.56 2.71 -20.28
C ASP A 122 0.89 1.21 -20.15
N THR A 123 1.71 0.72 -21.08
CA THR A 123 2.13 -0.69 -21.11
C THR A 123 2.94 -1.10 -19.88
N GLY A 124 3.64 -0.15 -19.24
CA GLY A 124 4.35 -0.37 -17.98
C GLY A 124 3.37 -0.59 -16.84
N ALA A 125 2.40 0.31 -16.66
CA ALA A 125 1.39 0.17 -15.61
C ALA A 125 0.61 -1.16 -15.75
N ARG A 126 0.22 -1.52 -16.98
CA ARG A 126 -0.43 -2.81 -17.28
C ARG A 126 0.44 -4.03 -17.01
N ARG A 127 1.75 -3.91 -17.21
CA ARG A 127 2.71 -4.97 -16.88
C ARG A 127 2.89 -5.10 -15.37
N ALA A 128 2.95 -3.98 -14.65
CA ALA A 128 3.00 -3.95 -13.20
C ALA A 128 1.80 -4.68 -12.60
N TRP A 129 0.58 -4.35 -13.05
CA TRP A 129 -0.65 -4.99 -12.58
C TRP A 129 -0.62 -6.51 -12.74
N ARG A 130 -0.28 -7.01 -13.94
CA ARG A 130 -0.18 -8.46 -14.18
C ARG A 130 0.83 -9.13 -13.25
N LYS A 131 2.04 -8.57 -13.16
CA LYS A 131 3.08 -9.11 -12.26
C LYS A 131 2.65 -9.09 -10.80
N MET A 132 1.92 -8.07 -10.34
CA MET A 132 1.42 -8.00 -8.98
C MET A 132 0.28 -9.00 -8.71
N MET A 133 -0.54 -9.33 -9.70
CA MET A 133 -1.54 -10.40 -9.58
C MET A 133 -0.88 -11.78 -9.47
N ASP A 134 0.26 -11.97 -10.14
CA ASP A 134 1.01 -13.24 -10.14
C ASP A 134 2.07 -13.34 -9.03
N ALA A 135 2.33 -12.25 -8.30
CA ALA A 135 3.39 -12.17 -7.29
C ALA A 135 3.08 -13.02 -6.06
N ASN A 136 4.07 -13.81 -5.63
CA ASN A 136 3.98 -14.71 -4.47
C ASN A 136 4.68 -14.15 -3.23
N SER A 137 5.28 -12.96 -3.34
CA SER A 137 5.98 -12.31 -2.25
C SER A 137 5.87 -10.78 -2.31
N VAL A 138 6.11 -10.13 -1.17
CA VAL A 138 6.18 -8.67 -1.08
C VAL A 138 7.29 -8.13 -1.98
N ASP A 139 8.46 -8.77 -1.98
CA ASP A 139 9.62 -8.36 -2.77
C ASP A 139 9.31 -8.36 -4.28
N GLU A 140 8.66 -9.42 -4.80
CA GLU A 140 8.25 -9.51 -6.20
C GLU A 140 7.24 -8.42 -6.58
N ALA A 141 6.23 -8.22 -5.74
CA ALA A 141 5.20 -7.22 -6.00
C ALA A 141 5.73 -5.78 -5.91
N VAL A 142 6.62 -5.49 -4.96
CA VAL A 142 7.28 -4.17 -4.86
C VAL A 142 8.16 -3.95 -6.08
N ALA A 143 8.94 -4.94 -6.51
CA ALA A 143 9.75 -4.83 -7.72
C ALA A 143 8.87 -4.54 -8.95
N ALA A 144 7.73 -5.23 -9.10
CA ALA A 144 6.77 -4.96 -10.17
C ALA A 144 6.25 -3.51 -10.15
N ALA A 145 5.79 -3.02 -9.00
CA ALA A 145 5.32 -1.65 -8.86
C ALA A 145 6.42 -0.61 -9.16
N VAL A 146 7.61 -0.78 -8.59
CA VAL A 146 8.71 0.18 -8.78
C VAL A 146 9.23 0.20 -10.22
N TYR A 147 9.47 -0.96 -10.81
CA TYR A 147 10.08 -1.02 -12.14
C TYR A 147 9.11 -0.70 -13.26
N ASP A 148 7.83 -1.01 -13.10
CA ASP A 148 6.87 -0.96 -14.20
C ASP A 148 5.78 0.11 -14.02
N PHE A 149 5.40 0.48 -12.79
CA PHE A 149 4.39 1.51 -12.53
C PHE A 149 5.01 2.87 -12.19
N GLU A 150 5.84 2.92 -11.14
CA GLU A 150 6.38 4.18 -10.60
C GLU A 150 7.57 4.69 -11.40
N ARG A 151 8.46 3.76 -11.80
CA ARG A 151 9.62 3.99 -12.67
C ARG A 151 10.51 5.16 -12.21
N PRO A 152 10.94 5.22 -10.94
CA PRO A 152 11.82 6.27 -10.47
C PRO A 152 13.21 6.17 -11.11
N ALA A 153 14.02 7.22 -10.91
CA ALA A 153 15.39 7.28 -11.40
C ALA A 153 16.28 6.18 -10.77
N ASN A 154 16.16 5.95 -9.46
CA ASN A 154 16.97 4.95 -8.74
C ASN A 154 16.11 3.77 -8.27
N LYS A 155 15.80 2.87 -9.20
CA LYS A 155 14.90 1.73 -8.97
C LYS A 155 15.39 0.80 -7.86
N ALA A 156 16.68 0.48 -7.81
CA ALA A 156 17.22 -0.42 -6.79
C ALA A 156 17.06 0.15 -5.37
N ARG A 157 17.42 1.43 -5.18
CA ARG A 157 17.23 2.12 -3.90
C ARG A 157 15.76 2.18 -3.51
N ASP A 158 14.90 2.57 -4.44
CA ASP A 158 13.47 2.75 -4.16
C ASP A 158 12.77 1.41 -3.90
N THR A 159 13.15 0.33 -4.58
CA THR A 159 12.70 -1.03 -4.25
C THR A 159 13.07 -1.39 -2.82
N ALA A 160 14.32 -1.18 -2.39
CA ALA A 160 14.73 -1.50 -1.02
C ALA A 160 13.90 -0.73 0.03
N ILE A 161 13.78 0.59 -0.14
CA ILE A 161 13.01 1.45 0.78
C ILE A 161 11.54 1.03 0.84
N ARG A 162 10.92 0.73 -0.30
CA ARG A 162 9.49 0.42 -0.38
C ARG A 162 9.16 -0.99 0.08
N THR A 163 10.10 -1.93 -0.08
CA THR A 163 10.03 -3.26 0.53
C THR A 163 10.07 -3.16 2.05
N ASP A 164 10.98 -2.35 2.60
CA ASP A 164 11.02 -2.10 4.05
C ASP A 164 9.72 -1.47 4.58
N ASN A 165 9.17 -0.50 3.85
CA ASN A 165 7.87 0.09 4.19
C ASN A 165 6.75 -0.95 4.18
N ALA A 166 6.68 -1.78 3.12
CA ALA A 166 5.67 -2.84 3.01
C ALA A 166 5.76 -3.83 4.18
N TYR A 167 6.97 -4.27 4.56
CA TYR A 167 7.18 -5.15 5.70
C TYR A 167 6.89 -4.51 7.05
N ARG A 168 7.06 -3.18 7.20
CA ARG A 168 6.61 -2.45 8.40
C ARG A 168 5.09 -2.47 8.51
N TRP A 169 4.38 -2.18 7.43
CA TRP A 169 2.92 -2.23 7.40
C TRP A 169 2.37 -3.64 7.53
N ALA A 170 3.09 -4.67 7.06
CA ALA A 170 2.68 -6.07 7.23
C ALA A 170 2.52 -6.50 8.69
N ARG A 171 3.10 -5.75 9.65
CA ARG A 171 2.99 -6.00 11.10
C ARG A 171 1.64 -5.54 11.66
N THR A 172 1.05 -4.49 11.08
CA THR A 172 -0.15 -3.83 11.59
C THR A 172 -1.36 -4.05 10.68
N LEU A 173 -1.14 -4.15 9.37
CA LEU A 173 -2.15 -4.44 8.38
C LEU A 173 -2.21 -5.94 8.15
N GLN A 174 -3.36 -6.49 8.49
CA GLN A 174 -3.70 -7.88 8.29
C GLN A 174 -5.08 -7.93 7.66
N ASP A 175 -5.34 -9.01 6.93
CA ASP A 175 -6.72 -9.34 6.61
C ASP A 175 -7.47 -9.51 7.94
N ALA A 176 -8.74 -9.08 7.99
CA ALA A 176 -9.58 -9.51 9.09
C ALA A 176 -9.51 -11.04 9.15
N PRO A 177 -9.44 -11.66 10.35
CA PRO A 177 -9.39 -13.12 10.46
C PRO A 177 -10.41 -13.73 9.51
N GLN A 178 -9.97 -14.59 8.60
CA GLN A 178 -10.87 -15.33 7.70
C GLN A 178 -11.73 -16.26 8.56
N GLY A 179 -12.83 -15.73 9.07
CA GLY A 179 -13.60 -16.32 10.15
C GLY A 179 -14.65 -15.36 10.67
N THR A 180 -15.56 -14.96 9.77
CA THR A 180 -16.91 -14.39 9.96
C THR A 180 -17.14 -13.20 9.02
N GLY A 181 -17.56 -13.52 7.78
CA GLY A 181 -18.56 -12.65 7.16
C GLY A 181 -19.71 -12.55 8.16
N GLY A 182 -19.97 -11.34 8.65
CA GLY A 182 -20.88 -11.09 9.76
C GLY A 182 -22.29 -11.56 9.46
N ASP A 183 -22.61 -12.78 9.88
CA ASP A 183 -23.97 -13.17 10.18
C ASP A 183 -24.21 -12.82 11.67
N PRO A 184 -24.95 -11.75 11.98
CA PRO A 184 -25.23 -11.33 13.36
C PRO A 184 -25.98 -12.42 14.15
N GLU A 185 -26.67 -13.36 13.49
CA GLU A 185 -27.32 -14.49 14.15
C GLU A 185 -26.32 -15.54 14.66
N LYS A 186 -25.18 -15.72 13.96
CA LYS A 186 -24.19 -16.73 14.33
C LYS A 186 -23.40 -16.33 15.59
N PHE A 187 -23.10 -15.03 15.75
CA PHE A 187 -22.51 -14.50 16.99
C PHE A 187 -23.48 -14.65 18.18
N ARG A 188 -24.78 -14.39 17.96
CA ARG A 188 -25.82 -14.49 18.98
C ARG A 188 -26.09 -15.95 19.43
N ARG A 189 -25.96 -16.92 18.52
CA ARG A 189 -26.05 -18.36 18.83
C ARG A 189 -24.80 -18.94 19.50
N ALA A 190 -23.61 -18.44 19.13
CA ALA A 190 -22.34 -18.88 19.72
C ALA A 190 -22.11 -18.31 21.13
N HIS A 191 -22.74 -17.18 21.47
CA HIS A 191 -22.62 -16.55 22.78
C HIS A 191 -23.99 -16.12 23.33
N PRO A 192 -24.84 -17.07 23.80
CA PRO A 192 -26.15 -16.75 24.37
C PRO A 192 -26.07 -15.91 25.66
N ALA A 193 -24.89 -15.84 26.29
CA ALA A 193 -24.66 -15.13 27.56
C ALA A 193 -24.56 -13.60 27.44
N PHE A 194 -24.47 -13.02 26.24
CA PHE A 194 -24.45 -11.55 26.04
C PHE A 194 -25.77 -11.00 25.50
N GLY A 195 -26.82 -11.81 25.46
CA GLY A 195 -28.15 -11.47 24.93
C GLY A 195 -29.18 -10.98 25.96
N GLY A 196 -28.77 -10.53 27.15
CA GLY A 196 -29.68 -10.10 28.20
C GLY A 196 -29.18 -8.85 28.94
N ASN A 197 -30.06 -7.86 29.09
CA ASN A 197 -29.88 -6.71 29.97
C ASN A 197 -29.73 -7.17 31.43
N ALA A 198 -28.51 -7.38 31.90
CA ALA A 198 -28.12 -7.29 33.32
C ALA A 198 -26.60 -7.40 33.43
N VAL A 199 -25.97 -6.42 34.08
CA VAL A 199 -24.59 -6.54 34.57
C VAL A 199 -24.60 -7.12 35.98
N PRO A 200 -23.83 -8.21 36.24
CA PRO A 200 -23.26 -8.44 37.57
C PRO A 200 -21.73 -8.62 37.53
N PRO A 201 -21.01 -8.42 38.66
CA PRO A 201 -19.55 -8.24 38.65
C PRO A 201 -18.73 -9.51 39.01
N LEU A 202 -17.43 -9.44 38.65
CA LEU A 202 -16.23 -10.22 39.08
C LEU A 202 -16.02 -11.68 38.63
N MET A 203 -14.85 -11.96 37.99
CA MET A 203 -13.86 -12.95 38.46
C MET A 203 -12.50 -12.80 37.71
N GLN A 204 -11.39 -12.64 38.42
CA GLN A 204 -10.01 -12.76 37.87
C GLN A 204 -9.55 -14.22 37.96
N PRO A 205 -8.78 -14.76 36.98
CA PRO A 205 -8.07 -16.01 37.19
C PRO A 205 -6.68 -15.79 37.81
N ALA A 206 -6.34 -16.72 38.71
CA ALA A 206 -5.11 -16.79 39.49
C ALA A 206 -3.96 -17.50 38.74
N GLY A 207 -2.72 -17.12 39.04
CA GLY A 207 -1.52 -17.97 38.95
C GLY A 207 -0.57 -17.69 37.79
N ILE A 208 0.47 -16.88 38.03
CA ILE A 208 1.67 -16.79 37.17
C ILE A 208 2.81 -17.53 37.89
N ASN A 209 3.29 -18.63 37.31
CA ASN A 209 4.52 -19.30 37.75
C ASN A 209 5.66 -18.91 36.80
N SER A 210 6.66 -18.20 37.35
CA SER A 210 7.91 -17.84 36.68
C SER A 210 8.88 -19.01 36.66
N GLY A 211 9.46 -19.29 35.47
CA GLY A 211 10.72 -20.02 35.34
C GLY A 211 10.69 -21.21 34.37
N THR A 212 10.78 -20.93 33.05
CA THR A 212 11.21 -21.96 32.09
C THR A 212 12.25 -21.36 31.15
N SER A 213 13.48 -21.87 31.14
CA SER A 213 14.49 -21.52 30.15
C SER A 213 14.30 -22.40 28.91
N ALA A 214 14.08 -21.78 27.75
CA ALA A 214 13.99 -22.48 26.47
C ALA A 214 15.34 -22.40 25.74
N THR A 215 15.94 -23.55 25.42
CA THR A 215 17.15 -23.61 24.55
C THR A 215 16.70 -23.77 23.09
N MET A 216 16.96 -22.77 22.26
CA MET A 216 16.59 -22.76 20.84
C MET A 216 17.80 -23.02 19.96
N ASN A 217 17.79 -24.13 19.21
CA ASN A 217 18.80 -24.45 18.21
C ASN A 217 18.26 -24.07 16.82
N GLN A 218 18.71 -22.96 16.24
CA GLN A 218 18.26 -22.49 14.92
C GLN A 218 19.37 -22.67 13.88
N ASN A 219 19.09 -23.46 12.83
CA ASN A 219 19.96 -23.57 11.66
C ASN A 219 19.42 -22.69 10.52
N THR A 220 20.25 -21.80 9.96
CA THR A 220 19.83 -20.85 8.91
C THR A 220 20.62 -21.10 7.62
N ASN A 221 19.92 -21.52 6.57
CA ASN A 221 20.51 -21.65 5.24
C ASN A 221 20.23 -20.39 4.42
N ILE A 222 21.27 -19.61 4.12
CA ILE A 222 21.18 -18.40 3.28
C ILE A 222 21.68 -18.75 1.88
N THR A 223 20.79 -18.75 0.90
CA THR A 223 21.17 -18.90 -0.51
C THR A 223 21.31 -17.51 -1.14
N VAL A 224 22.51 -17.18 -1.61
CA VAL A 224 22.82 -15.89 -2.23
C VAL A 224 23.16 -16.14 -3.69
N ILE A 225 22.40 -15.53 -4.60
CA ILE A 225 22.74 -15.48 -6.02
C ILE A 225 23.67 -14.28 -6.20
N GLY A 226 24.96 -14.55 -6.40
CA GLY A 226 25.99 -13.50 -6.50
C GLY A 226 25.74 -12.55 -7.67
N SER A 227 25.81 -11.25 -7.39
CA SER A 227 26.01 -10.19 -8.39
C SER A 227 27.52 -10.04 -8.66
N SER A 228 27.91 -9.50 -9.83
CA SER A 228 29.32 -9.19 -10.16
C SER A 228 29.94 -8.13 -9.23
N ASN A 229 29.13 -7.52 -8.36
CA ASN A 229 29.56 -6.55 -7.36
C ASN A 229 29.52 -7.17 -5.94
N PRO A 230 30.68 -7.35 -5.28
CA PRO A 230 30.77 -7.85 -3.91
C PRO A 230 30.01 -7.01 -2.88
N THR A 231 29.86 -5.71 -3.09
CA THR A 231 29.17 -4.80 -2.17
C THR A 231 27.65 -5.02 -2.17
N ASP A 232 27.05 -5.31 -3.33
CA ASP A 232 25.62 -5.58 -3.43
C ASP A 232 25.25 -6.91 -2.79
N THR A 233 26.13 -7.90 -2.95
CA THR A 233 26.04 -9.21 -2.29
C THR A 233 26.17 -9.05 -0.77
N ALA A 234 27.11 -8.23 -0.29
CA ALA A 234 27.29 -7.95 1.13
C ALA A 234 26.09 -7.21 1.74
N ASN A 235 25.51 -6.23 1.03
CA ASN A 235 24.33 -5.50 1.48
C ASN A 235 23.08 -6.40 1.54
N ALA A 236 22.91 -7.29 0.56
CA ALA A 236 21.83 -8.27 0.56
C ALA A 236 21.95 -9.26 1.73
N VAL A 237 23.16 -9.74 2.03
CA VAL A 237 23.43 -10.61 3.19
C VAL A 237 23.19 -9.88 4.50
N ALA A 238 23.69 -8.65 4.63
CA ALA A 238 23.53 -7.84 5.84
C ALA A 238 22.04 -7.58 6.15
N GLY A 239 21.24 -7.18 5.15
CA GLY A 239 19.81 -6.94 5.34
C GLY A 239 19.02 -8.21 5.72
N LYS A 240 19.39 -9.38 5.17
CA LYS A 240 18.79 -10.66 5.55
C LYS A 240 19.23 -11.09 6.96
N GLN A 241 20.49 -10.86 7.34
CA GLN A 241 21.02 -11.17 8.68
C GLN A 241 20.37 -10.31 9.78
N GLU A 242 20.15 -9.02 9.53
CA GLU A 242 19.45 -8.12 10.46
C GLU A 242 17.99 -8.54 10.68
N SER A 243 17.32 -9.01 9.62
CA SER A 243 15.96 -9.55 9.69
C SER A 243 15.89 -10.83 10.56
N VAL A 244 16.90 -11.71 10.45
CA VAL A 244 17.02 -12.93 11.26
C VAL A 244 17.35 -12.62 12.71
N ASN A 245 18.34 -11.77 12.97
CA ASN A 245 18.73 -11.36 14.33
C ASN A 245 17.56 -10.68 15.06
N GLY A 246 16.80 -9.82 14.35
CA GLY A 246 15.59 -9.22 14.89
C GLY A 246 14.46 -10.22 15.17
N ARG A 247 14.39 -11.34 14.45
CA ARG A 247 13.40 -12.41 14.67
C ARG A 247 13.73 -13.27 15.89
N LEU A 248 15.02 -13.55 16.10
CA LEU A 248 15.54 -14.29 17.27
C LEU A 248 15.24 -13.58 18.61
N LEU A 249 15.45 -12.27 18.67
CA LEU A 249 15.16 -11.46 19.86
C LEU A 249 13.66 -11.41 20.24
N ARG A 250 12.77 -11.61 19.25
CA ARG A 250 11.31 -11.58 19.46
C ARG A 250 10.73 -12.93 19.88
N ASN A 251 11.28 -14.04 19.38
CA ASN A 251 10.83 -15.37 19.78
C ASN A 251 11.21 -15.69 21.24
N THR A 252 12.34 -15.16 21.73
CA THR A 252 12.72 -15.27 23.16
C THR A 252 11.87 -14.37 24.07
N GLN A 253 11.44 -13.19 23.61
CA GLN A 253 10.53 -12.32 24.38
C GLN A 253 9.07 -12.78 24.39
N GLY A 254 8.61 -13.50 23.35
CA GLY A 254 7.26 -14.10 23.30
C GLY A 254 7.13 -15.39 24.13
N ALA A 255 8.24 -16.09 24.38
CA ALA A 255 8.29 -17.30 25.20
C ALA A 255 8.46 -17.03 26.71
N ILE A 256 8.66 -15.76 27.10
CA ILE A 256 8.75 -15.31 28.49
C ILE A 256 7.56 -14.38 28.77
N ARG A 257 6.34 -14.93 28.75
CA ARG A 257 5.14 -14.34 29.33
C ARG A 257 4.24 -15.43 29.88
#